data_AF-A0A429YSJ0-F1
#
_entry.id   AF-A0A429YSJ0-F1
#
_cell.length_a   1.000
_cell.length_b   1.000
_cell.length_c   1.000
_cell.angle_alpha   90.00
_cell.angle_beta   90.00
_cell.angle_gamma   90.00
#
_symmetry.space_group_name_H-M   'P 1'
#
loop_
_entity.id
_entity.type
_entity.pdbx_description
1 polymer ?
#
loop_
_entity_poly.entity_id
_entity_poly.type
_entity_poly.pdbx_seq_one_letter_code
_entity_poly.pdbx_strand_id
1 'polypeptide(L)'
;MDRLSLPRIVVASVALLAVLMAVGWLTREDPETRPYLKILGGGFIFNYRVADVHYGFTAIVERPLPTGSIIEAAFEDPSGGPDHVVRQRVGTGTNHYALHSPPVRGVEADRPYRVAIRVLDRTEQNLLWAHELAFRSRISDAVVPDRPLTIGPGYARNPGGG
;
A
#
# COMPACT_ATOMS: atom_id res chain seq x y z
N MET A 1 41.34 -22.50 -41.05
CA MET A 1 39.96 -22.30 -40.56
C MET A 1 39.56 -23.58 -39.85
N ASP A 2 39.76 -23.63 -38.54
CA ASP A 2 39.61 -24.86 -37.75
C ASP A 2 38.17 -25.36 -37.77
N ARG A 3 37.98 -26.62 -38.19
CA ARG A 3 36.70 -27.31 -38.14
C ARG A 3 36.30 -27.53 -36.69
N LEU A 4 35.32 -26.77 -36.21
CA LEU A 4 34.61 -27.06 -34.96
C LEU A 4 34.05 -28.49 -35.04
N SER A 5 34.58 -29.40 -34.21
CA SER A 5 34.09 -30.77 -34.15
C SER A 5 32.81 -30.82 -33.31
N LEU A 6 31.80 -31.56 -33.80
CA LEU A 6 30.54 -31.85 -33.08
C LEU A 6 30.72 -32.10 -31.57
N PRO A 7 31.67 -32.94 -31.10
CA PRO A 7 31.84 -33.16 -29.65
C PRO A 7 32.28 -31.92 -28.88
N ARG A 8 33.07 -31.01 -29.47
CA ARG A 8 33.46 -29.75 -28.80
C ARG A 8 32.27 -28.80 -28.66
N ILE A 9 31.39 -28.78 -29.66
CA ILE A 9 30.15 -27.99 -29.60
C ILE A 9 29.26 -28.52 -28.48
N VAL A 10 29.07 -29.84 -28.39
CA VAL A 10 28.26 -30.47 -27.34
C VAL A 10 28.80 -30.15 -25.94
N VAL A 11 30.12 -30.29 -25.73
CA VAL A 11 30.75 -29.98 -24.44
C VAL A 11 30.59 -28.50 -24.07
N ALA A 12 30.81 -27.59 -25.03
CA ALA A 12 30.63 -26.15 -24.81
C ALA A 12 29.18 -25.80 -24.48
N SER A 13 28.21 -26.41 -25.15
CA SER A 13 26.79 -26.21 -24.88
C SER A 13 26.37 -26.74 -23.51
N VAL A 14 26.85 -27.91 -23.09
CA VAL A 14 26.57 -28.46 -21.75
C VAL A 14 27.20 -27.59 -20.67
N ALA A 15 28.44 -27.13 -20.86
CA ALA A 15 29.09 -26.22 -19.93
C ALA A 15 28.33 -24.90 -19.80
N LEU A 16 27.86 -24.33 -20.92
CA LEU A 16 27.05 -23.12 -20.92
C LEU A 16 25.71 -23.33 -20.20
N LEU A 17 25.01 -24.45 -20.46
CA LEU A 17 23.76 -24.79 -19.78
C LEU A 17 23.97 -24.95 -18.27
N ALA A 18 25.06 -25.59 -17.84
CA ALA A 18 25.37 -25.76 -16.43
C ALA A 18 25.62 -24.40 -15.74
N VAL A 19 26.34 -23.48 -16.40
CA VAL A 19 26.55 -22.12 -15.91
C VAL A 19 25.23 -21.35 -15.82
N LEU A 20 24.40 -21.40 -16.86
CA LEU A 20 23.09 -20.73 -16.86
C LEU A 20 22.16 -21.29 -15.77
N MET A 21 22.18 -22.60 -15.55
CA MET A 21 21.38 -23.25 -14.50
C MET A 21 21.89 -22.89 -13.10
N ALA A 22 23.22 -22.82 -12.90
CA ALA A 22 23.81 -22.36 -11.65
C ALA A 22 23.45 -20.89 -11.34
N VAL A 23 23.52 -20.01 -12.35
CA VAL A 23 23.08 -18.61 -12.24
C VAL A 23 21.59 -18.55 -11.90
N GLY A 24 20.73 -19.27 -12.63
CA GLY A 24 19.30 -19.30 -12.37
C GLY A 24 18.94 -19.82 -10.98
N TRP A 25 19.71 -20.76 -10.43
CA TRP A 25 19.55 -21.25 -9.06
C TRP A 25 19.98 -20.21 -8.03
N LEU A 26 21.11 -19.54 -8.24
CA LEU A 26 21.64 -18.50 -7.36
C LEU A 26 20.77 -17.23 -7.35
N THR A 27 20.10 -16.91 -8.46
CA THR A 27 19.21 -15.75 -8.59
C THR A 27 17.74 -16.09 -8.31
N ARG A 28 17.44 -17.32 -7.88
CA ARG A 28 16.06 -17.73 -7.58
C ARG A 28 15.59 -17.04 -6.30
N GLU A 29 14.57 -16.20 -6.42
CA GLU A 29 13.84 -15.68 -5.27
C GLU A 29 12.77 -16.68 -4.85
N ASP A 30 12.79 -17.10 -3.59
CA ASP A 30 11.73 -17.95 -3.06
C ASP A 30 10.42 -17.17 -2.92
N PRO A 31 9.29 -17.65 -3.50
CA PRO A 31 8.00 -16.98 -3.40
C PRO A 31 7.53 -16.78 -1.95
N GLU A 32 8.05 -17.57 -1.01
CA GLU A 32 7.70 -17.51 0.40
C GLU A 32 8.33 -16.34 1.16
N THR A 33 9.40 -15.75 0.63
CA THR A 33 10.04 -14.57 1.25
C THR A 33 9.37 -13.27 0.86
N ARG A 34 8.46 -13.30 -0.12
CA ARG A 34 7.72 -12.10 -0.55
C ARG A 34 6.70 -11.68 0.52
N PRO A 35 6.54 -10.37 0.75
CA PRO A 35 5.52 -9.86 1.66
C PRO A 35 4.13 -10.24 1.14
N TYR A 36 3.16 -10.36 2.04
CA TYR A 36 1.78 -10.65 1.64
C TYR A 36 1.16 -9.52 0.83
N LEU A 37 1.45 -8.29 1.22
CA LEU A 37 0.97 -7.08 0.58
C LEU A 37 2.15 -6.23 0.13
N LYS A 38 2.02 -5.64 -1.06
CA LYS A 38 2.88 -4.55 -1.53
C LYS A 38 2.08 -3.27 -1.61
N ILE A 39 2.60 -2.23 -0.96
CA ILE A 39 2.00 -0.90 -1.00
C ILE A 39 2.39 -0.25 -2.33
N LEU A 40 1.40 0.04 -3.17
CA LEU A 40 1.60 0.70 -4.46
C LEU A 40 1.81 2.21 -4.31
N GLY A 41 1.17 2.79 -3.30
CA GLY A 41 1.22 4.22 -3.01
C GLY A 41 0.16 4.61 -1.98
N GLY A 42 0.21 5.86 -1.54
CA GLY A 42 -0.72 6.40 -0.57
C GLY A 42 -0.37 7.83 -0.21
N GLY A 43 -1.17 8.42 0.67
CA GLY A 43 -1.00 9.78 1.14
C GLY A 43 -2.32 10.43 1.55
N PHE A 44 -2.25 11.74 1.76
CA PHE A 44 -3.38 12.58 2.13
C PHE A 44 -4.18 13.02 0.90
N ILE A 45 -5.50 12.93 1.00
CA ILE A 45 -6.49 13.34 0.02
C ILE A 45 -7.27 14.50 0.66
N PHE A 46 -7.05 15.71 0.14
CA PHE A 46 -7.72 16.92 0.57
C PHE A 46 -8.91 17.21 -0.34
N ASN A 47 -10.12 17.13 0.18
CA ASN A 47 -11.33 17.50 -0.54
C ASN A 47 -11.82 18.88 -0.10
N TYR A 48 -11.33 19.91 -0.79
CA TYR A 48 -11.66 21.32 -0.53
C TYR A 48 -13.15 21.67 -0.70
N ARG A 49 -13.94 20.83 -1.39
CA ARG A 49 -15.38 21.09 -1.60
C ARG A 49 -16.19 20.79 -0.34
N VAL A 50 -15.81 19.74 0.39
CA VAL A 50 -16.50 19.27 1.60
C VAL A 50 -15.72 19.56 2.88
N ALA A 51 -14.50 20.11 2.75
CA ALA A 51 -13.58 20.39 3.86
C ALA A 51 -13.17 19.13 4.64
N ASP A 52 -13.04 18.01 3.91
CA ASP A 52 -12.62 16.72 4.48
C ASP A 52 -11.20 16.37 4.04
N VAL A 53 -10.42 15.90 4.99
CA VAL A 53 -9.09 15.32 4.74
C VAL A 53 -9.15 13.85 5.11
N HIS A 54 -8.76 13.00 4.18
CA HIS A 54 -8.58 11.57 4.42
C HIS A 54 -7.14 11.23 4.12
N TYR A 55 -6.63 10.15 4.66
CA TYR A 55 -5.39 9.60 4.16
C TYR A 55 -5.46 8.08 4.10
N GLY A 56 -4.80 7.53 3.11
CA GLY A 56 -5.00 6.15 2.74
C GLY A 56 -3.92 5.63 1.84
N PHE A 57 -3.99 4.34 1.55
CA PHE A 57 -3.05 3.66 0.68
C PHE A 57 -3.74 2.63 -0.17
N THR A 58 -3.08 2.28 -1.26
CA THR A 58 -3.46 1.17 -2.12
C THR A 58 -2.41 0.07 -1.99
N ALA A 59 -2.86 -1.14 -1.72
CA ALA A 59 -2.04 -2.34 -1.66
C ALA A 59 -2.46 -3.35 -2.72
N ILE A 60 -1.49 -4.11 -3.21
CA ILE A 60 -1.73 -5.29 -4.04
C ILE A 60 -1.28 -6.55 -3.29
N VAL A 61 -2.04 -7.63 -3.43
CA VAL A 61 -1.70 -8.96 -2.90
C VAL A 61 -0.58 -9.55 -3.76
N GLU A 62 0.62 -9.70 -3.20
CA GLU A 62 1.76 -10.34 -3.87
C GLU A 62 1.85 -11.85 -3.56
N ARG A 63 1.52 -12.24 -2.33
CA ARG A 63 1.42 -13.65 -1.91
C ARG A 63 -0.04 -14.00 -1.66
N PRO A 64 -0.57 -15.12 -2.21
CA PRO A 64 -1.94 -15.53 -1.99
C PRO A 64 -2.32 -15.53 -0.51
N LEU A 65 -3.37 -14.78 -0.18
CA LEU A 65 -3.93 -14.73 1.16
C LEU A 65 -5.04 -15.79 1.30
N PRO A 66 -5.16 -16.44 2.46
CA PRO A 66 -6.32 -17.28 2.75
C PRO A 66 -7.62 -16.52 2.52
N THR A 67 -8.61 -17.17 1.90
CA THR A 67 -9.90 -16.52 1.64
C THR A 67 -10.53 -16.07 2.96
N GLY A 68 -10.99 -14.83 3.01
CA GLY A 68 -11.59 -14.25 4.19
C GLY A 68 -10.59 -13.75 5.24
N SER A 69 -9.28 -13.72 4.96
CA SER A 69 -8.32 -12.93 5.74
C SER A 69 -8.74 -11.48 5.84
N ILE A 70 -8.23 -10.77 6.85
CA ILE A 70 -8.63 -9.39 7.14
C ILE A 70 -7.38 -8.50 7.08
N ILE A 71 -7.44 -7.48 6.24
CA ILE A 71 -6.45 -6.40 6.19
C ILE A 71 -6.94 -5.33 7.16
N GLU A 72 -6.16 -5.09 8.20
CA GLU A 72 -6.38 -4.06 9.19
C GLU A 72 -5.34 -2.97 9.00
N ALA A 73 -5.78 -1.72 8.92
CA ALA A 73 -4.93 -0.55 8.86
C ALA A 73 -5.27 0.36 10.05
N ALA A 74 -4.29 0.59 10.91
CA ALA A 74 -4.35 1.56 11.99
C ALA A 74 -3.63 2.84 11.52
N PHE A 75 -4.42 3.91 11.42
CA PHE A 75 -4.00 5.23 10.97
C PHE A 75 -3.81 6.13 12.20
N GLU A 76 -2.61 6.65 12.44
CA GLU A 76 -2.35 7.64 13.50
C GLU A 76 -3.30 8.84 13.41
N ASP A 77 -3.89 9.26 14.52
CA ASP A 77 -4.73 10.47 14.56
C ASP A 77 -3.82 11.71 14.53
N PRO A 78 -3.90 12.56 13.49
CA PRO A 78 -3.10 13.78 13.41
C PRO A 78 -3.35 14.76 14.56
N SER A 79 -4.56 14.72 15.16
CA SER A 79 -4.92 15.53 16.34
C SER A 79 -4.36 14.97 17.66
N GLY A 80 -3.65 13.84 17.62
CA GLY A 80 -3.03 13.21 18.79
C GLY A 80 -3.92 12.26 19.59
N GLY A 81 -5.09 11.90 19.05
CA GLY A 81 -5.98 10.88 19.63
C GLY A 81 -5.56 9.44 19.32
N PRO A 82 -6.44 8.46 19.58
CA PRO A 82 -6.17 7.06 19.29
C PRO A 82 -6.19 6.78 17.78
N ASP A 83 -5.39 5.78 17.34
CA ASP A 83 -5.33 5.37 15.94
C ASP A 83 -6.72 5.00 15.40
N HIS A 84 -7.04 5.47 14.19
CA HIS A 84 -8.22 5.06 13.45
C HIS A 84 -7.99 3.69 12.81
N VAL A 85 -8.71 2.68 13.29
CA VAL A 85 -8.59 1.32 12.78
C VAL A 85 -9.64 1.05 11.71
N VAL A 86 -9.19 0.68 10.52
CA VAL A 86 -10.05 0.33 9.38
C VAL A 86 -9.75 -1.10 8.95
N ARG A 87 -10.80 -1.87 8.71
CA ARG A 87 -10.69 -3.30 8.44
C ARG A 87 -11.39 -3.64 7.12
N GLN A 88 -10.70 -4.38 6.28
CA GLN A 88 -11.18 -4.82 4.98
C GLN A 88 -10.99 -6.33 4.83
N ARG A 89 -12.08 -7.05 4.53
CA ARG A 89 -12.01 -8.50 4.31
C ARG A 89 -11.55 -8.80 2.88
N VAL A 90 -10.63 -9.76 2.76
CA VAL A 90 -10.07 -10.24 1.49
C VAL A 90 -11.09 -11.16 0.81
N GLY A 91 -11.52 -10.74 -0.38
CA GLY A 91 -12.43 -11.50 -1.24
C GLY A 91 -11.69 -12.39 -2.24
N THR A 92 -12.45 -13.12 -3.05
CA THR A 92 -11.90 -14.03 -4.09
C THR A 92 -11.68 -13.37 -5.45
N GLY A 93 -12.21 -12.15 -5.65
CA GLY A 93 -12.25 -11.48 -6.96
C GLY A 93 -11.38 -10.23 -7.10
N THR A 94 -10.66 -9.81 -6.05
CA THR A 94 -9.76 -8.65 -6.13
C THR A 94 -8.44 -8.91 -5.42
N ASN A 95 -7.36 -8.47 -6.05
CA ASN A 95 -6.03 -8.42 -5.47
C ASN A 95 -5.63 -6.99 -5.10
N HIS A 96 -6.46 -5.99 -5.42
CA HIS A 96 -6.22 -4.59 -5.11
C HIS A 96 -7.14 -4.15 -3.96
N TYR A 97 -6.55 -3.55 -2.94
CA TYR A 97 -7.23 -3.08 -1.75
C TYR A 97 -6.84 -1.63 -1.51
N ALA A 98 -7.84 -0.75 -1.42
CA ALA A 98 -7.67 0.64 -1.02
C ALA A 98 -8.28 0.81 0.36
N LEU A 99 -7.47 1.26 1.32
CA LEU A 99 -7.91 1.56 2.68
C LEU A 99 -7.70 3.04 2.94
N HIS A 100 -8.70 3.67 3.54
CA HIS A 100 -8.71 5.09 3.86
C HIS A 100 -9.13 5.26 5.30
N SER A 101 -8.47 6.17 6.01
CA SER A 101 -8.92 6.65 7.32
C SER A 101 -10.32 7.27 7.18
N PRO A 102 -11.08 7.38 8.29
CA PRO A 102 -12.15 8.36 8.40
C PRO A 102 -11.64 9.79 8.12
N PRO A 103 -12.55 10.79 7.97
CA PRO A 103 -12.15 12.19 7.93
C PRO A 103 -11.31 12.55 9.17
N VAL A 104 -10.11 13.08 8.95
CA VAL A 104 -9.17 13.53 9.98
C VAL A 104 -9.01 15.04 9.93
N ARG A 105 -8.58 15.63 11.04
CA ARG A 105 -8.27 17.06 11.18
C ARG A 105 -6.92 17.24 11.87
N GLY A 106 -6.30 18.40 11.67
CA GLY A 106 -5.03 18.74 12.32
C GLY A 106 -3.79 18.21 11.60
N VAL A 107 -3.89 17.96 10.29
CA VAL A 107 -2.76 17.49 9.48
C VAL A 107 -1.74 18.61 9.30
N GLU A 108 -0.60 18.53 9.97
CA GLU A 108 0.55 19.40 9.75
C GLU A 108 1.33 19.07 8.46
N ALA A 109 1.85 20.11 7.80
CA ALA A 109 2.75 19.95 6.65
C ALA A 109 4.11 19.37 7.09
N ASP A 110 4.66 18.50 6.24
CA ASP A 110 5.94 17.80 6.40
C ASP A 110 6.07 16.93 7.66
N ARG A 111 4.99 16.76 8.42
CA ARG A 111 4.91 15.79 9.52
C ARG A 111 4.59 14.39 8.99
N PRO A 112 5.41 13.37 9.30
CA PRO A 112 5.09 11.99 9.00
C PRO A 112 4.06 11.45 10.01
N TYR A 113 2.99 10.83 9.50
CA TYR A 113 1.97 10.13 10.28
C TYR A 113 2.06 8.63 10.02
N ARG A 114 2.07 7.85 11.09
CA ARG A 114 2.24 6.40 11.04
C ARG A 114 0.97 5.70 10.54
N VAL A 115 1.18 4.67 9.73
CA VAL A 115 0.16 3.69 9.32
C VAL A 115 0.71 2.30 9.59
N ALA A 116 0.07 1.61 10.54
CA ALA A 116 0.38 0.23 10.86
C ALA A 116 -0.61 -0.69 10.13
N ILE A 117 -0.09 -1.56 9.27
CA ILE A 117 -0.86 -2.51 8.48
C ILE A 117 -0.65 -3.90 9.08
N ARG A 118 -1.74 -4.61 9.30
CA ARG A 118 -1.76 -5.98 9.80
C ARG A 118 -2.65 -6.82 8.89
N VAL A 119 -2.21 -8.03 8.61
CA VAL A 119 -3.04 -9.03 7.95
C VAL A 119 -3.31 -10.13 8.95
N LEU A 120 -4.59 -10.30 9.27
CA LEU A 120 -5.08 -11.31 10.18
C LEU A 120 -5.69 -12.46 9.39
N ASP A 121 -5.73 -13.63 10.00
CA ASP A 121 -6.50 -14.75 9.47
C ASP A 121 -8.01 -14.46 9.47
N ARG A 122 -8.80 -15.41 8.95
CA ARG A 122 -10.26 -15.29 8.90
C ARG A 122 -10.90 -15.15 10.29
N THR A 123 -10.25 -15.71 11.32
CA THR A 123 -10.77 -15.78 12.70
C THR A 123 -10.33 -14.61 13.57
N GLU A 124 -9.46 -13.74 13.04
CA GLU A 124 -8.82 -12.62 13.74
C GLU A 124 -7.87 -13.04 14.87
N GLN A 125 -7.53 -14.33 14.96
CA GLN A 125 -6.71 -14.88 16.04
C GLN A 125 -5.23 -14.91 15.69
N ASN A 126 -4.91 -15.06 14.40
CA ASN A 126 -3.53 -15.22 13.94
C ASN A 126 -3.09 -14.02 13.10
N LEU A 127 -1.96 -13.41 13.47
CA LEU A 127 -1.28 -12.41 12.66
C LEU A 127 -0.47 -13.12 11.56
N LEU A 128 -0.89 -12.94 10.32
CA LEU A 128 -0.21 -13.48 9.14
C LEU A 128 0.95 -12.59 8.70
N TRP A 129 0.77 -11.27 8.83
CA TRP A 129 1.76 -10.28 8.39
C TRP A 129 1.53 -8.93 9.07
N ALA A 130 2.61 -8.18 9.24
CA ALA A 130 2.55 -6.79 9.68
C ALA A 130 3.59 -5.96 8.93
N HIS A 131 3.26 -4.69 8.71
CA HIS A 131 4.15 -3.71 8.13
C HIS A 131 3.76 -2.32 8.61
N GLU A 132 4.76 -1.46 8.76
CA GLU A 132 4.57 -0.09 9.19
C GLU A 132 5.23 0.85 8.20
N LEU A 133 4.54 1.93 7.90
CA LEU A 133 5.02 2.99 7.04
C LEU A 133 4.48 4.33 7.54
N ALA A 134 5.05 5.42 7.05
CA ALA A 134 4.58 6.75 7.36
C ALA A 134 4.26 7.54 6.09
N PHE A 135 3.16 8.27 6.11
CA PHE A 135 2.81 9.21 5.05
C PHE A 135 3.01 10.64 5.53
N ARG A 136 3.52 11.49 4.65
CA ARG A 136 3.67 12.93 4.91
C ARG A 136 2.89 13.72 3.88
N SER A 137 2.21 14.76 4.32
CA SER A 137 1.62 15.76 3.42
C SER A 137 2.58 16.92 3.22
N ARG A 138 2.66 17.49 2.00
CA ARG A 138 3.36 18.76 1.75
C ARG A 138 2.48 19.99 2.05
N ILE A 139 1.19 19.76 2.31
CA ILE A 139 0.18 20.80 2.53
C ILE A 139 -0.39 20.59 3.94
N SER A 140 -0.47 21.67 4.70
CA SER A 140 -1.10 21.67 6.03
C SER A 140 -2.62 21.82 5.88
N ASP A 141 -3.38 21.16 6.76
CA ASP A 141 -4.83 21.36 6.94
C ASP A 141 -5.18 22.81 7.30
N ALA A 142 -4.20 23.61 7.75
CA ALA A 142 -4.36 25.05 7.94
C ALA A 142 -4.75 25.83 6.66
N VAL A 143 -4.61 25.22 5.47
CA VAL A 143 -5.06 25.78 4.18
C VAL A 143 -6.49 25.34 3.83
N VAL A 144 -7.06 24.37 4.57
CA VAL A 144 -8.45 23.92 4.41
C VAL A 144 -9.34 24.79 5.31
N PRO A 145 -10.36 25.48 4.76
CA PRO A 145 -11.25 26.31 5.56
C PRO A 145 -12.06 25.46 6.56
N ASP A 146 -12.29 25.98 7.77
CA ASP A 146 -13.07 25.32 8.83
C ASP A 146 -14.52 24.97 8.45
N ARG A 147 -15.01 25.52 7.34
CA ARG A 147 -16.36 25.29 6.82
C ARG A 147 -16.29 25.08 5.31
N PRO A 148 -17.11 24.17 4.73
CA PRO A 148 -17.18 23.98 3.29
C PRO A 148 -17.52 25.31 2.61
N LEU A 149 -16.76 25.68 1.57
CA LEU A 149 -16.95 26.94 0.82
C LEU A 149 -18.20 26.92 -0.05
N THR A 150 -18.89 25.78 -0.14
CA THR A 150 -20.09 25.60 -0.95
C THR A 150 -21.19 24.89 -0.19
N ILE A 151 -22.43 25.35 -0.34
CA ILE A 151 -23.62 24.74 0.23
C ILE A 151 -24.57 24.32 -0.90
N GLY A 152 -25.07 23.08 -0.86
CA GLY A 152 -26.11 22.57 -1.75
C GLY A 152 -25.64 22.16 -3.17
N PRO A 153 -26.52 21.54 -3.96
CA PRO A 153 -26.20 20.98 -5.29
C PRO A 153 -25.86 22.04 -6.37
N GLY A 154 -25.98 23.33 -6.03
CA GLY A 154 -25.80 24.46 -6.94
C GLY A 154 -24.49 25.24 -6.79
N TYR A 155 -23.49 24.73 -6.05
CA TYR A 155 -22.18 25.41 -5.88
C TYR A 155 -22.28 26.85 -5.35
N ALA A 156 -23.27 27.14 -4.52
CA ALA A 156 -23.42 28.47 -3.93
C ALA A 156 -22.33 28.70 -2.87
N ARG A 157 -21.64 29.85 -2.94
CA ARG A 157 -20.58 30.25 -1.99
C ARG A 157 -21.14 30.32 -0.57
N ASN A 158 -20.46 29.69 0.39
CA ASN A 158 -20.80 29.77 1.81
C ASN A 158 -20.53 31.18 2.34
N PRO A 159 -21.54 31.91 2.86
CA PRO A 159 -21.37 33.28 3.36
C PRO A 159 -20.55 33.37 4.67
N GLY A 160 -20.23 32.25 5.33
CA GLY A 160 -19.42 32.22 6.55
C GLY A 160 -17.96 31.82 6.37
N GLY A 161 -17.47 31.75 5.13
CA GLY A 161 -16.06 31.48 4.81
C GLY A 161 -15.32 32.77 4.45
N GLY A 162 -14.92 33.53 5.46
CA GLY A 162 -14.11 34.74 5.37
C GLY A 162 -13.21 34.84 6.58
#